data_AF-A0A379GAQ9-F1
#
_entry.id   AF-A0A379GAQ9-F1
#
_cell.length_a   1.000
_cell.length_b   1.000
_cell.length_c   1.000
_cell.angle_alpha   90.00
_cell.angle_beta   90.00
_cell.angle_gamma   90.00
#
_symmetry.space_group_name_H-M   'P 1'
#
loop_
_entity.id
_entity.type
_entity.pdbx_description
1 polymer ?
#
loop_
_entity_poly.entity_id
_entity_poly.type
_entity_poly.pdbx_seq_one_letter_code
_entity_poly.pdbx_strand_id
1 'polypeptide(L)'
;MKKLTDFSFCKFLFVLGFATLLAACSEESTDKVNNVVNSSSIKEQVQITPKVQQEINKFEETYFKQMNVTDNSVTMVGYRTMPLSGKNKEVVKWQFEKYKKEIEKSKGIFIASDFSFYRIYFPMHTAIVDINGKEYKANEVGSIRGMQLTRATPSSIAIIGRVKSEKVAGCSKNIILPNKILLKSKLIPTENKKGFYVFDLGIIECCQKETRGVRSTPCTQNHPGYANCSDAFQLWGGNCVQRKDVCMDFNGWGSDCVKGPKTYFLGSDCQKAMARGHCWNEYM
;
A
#
# COMPACT_ATOMS: atom_id res chain seq x y z
N MET A 1 42.15 -44.20 -39.19
CA MET A 1 42.57 -44.52 -40.58
C MET A 1 41.36 -44.52 -41.51
N LYS A 2 41.52 -43.97 -42.73
CA LYS A 2 40.53 -43.64 -43.81
C LYS A 2 39.81 -42.28 -43.62
N LYS A 3 40.31 -41.15 -44.18
CA LYS A 3 40.26 -40.59 -45.57
C LYS A 3 38.83 -40.16 -46.01
N LEU A 4 38.56 -38.84 -46.07
CA LEU A 4 38.47 -37.94 -47.26
C LEU A 4 37.21 -38.22 -48.11
N THR A 5 36.32 -37.28 -48.43
CA THR A 5 36.54 -36.06 -49.26
C THR A 5 35.41 -35.00 -49.15
N ASP A 6 35.81 -33.73 -49.09
CA ASP A 6 35.41 -32.52 -49.85
C ASP A 6 33.95 -32.10 -50.11
N PHE A 7 33.64 -30.81 -49.84
CA PHE A 7 33.07 -29.90 -50.84
C PHE A 7 33.36 -28.40 -50.54
N SER A 8 33.76 -27.69 -51.61
CA SER A 8 34.28 -26.31 -51.78
C SER A 8 33.36 -25.17 -51.29
N PHE A 9 33.84 -24.15 -50.55
CA PHE A 9 34.48 -22.89 -50.98
C PHE A 9 33.76 -22.09 -52.09
N CYS A 10 33.24 -20.90 -51.73
CA CYS A 10 33.26 -19.73 -52.61
C CYS A 10 33.26 -18.44 -51.78
N LYS A 11 34.40 -17.73 -51.84
CA LYS A 11 34.61 -16.35 -51.37
C LYS A 11 34.07 -15.39 -52.42
N PHE A 12 33.45 -14.29 -52.00
CA PHE A 12 33.51 -13.05 -52.76
C PHE A 12 33.66 -11.86 -51.81
N LEU A 13 34.65 -11.03 -52.11
CA LEU A 13 35.14 -9.91 -51.32
C LEU A 13 35.45 -8.81 -52.36
N PHE A 14 34.75 -7.68 -52.31
CA PHE A 14 35.11 -6.41 -52.97
C PHE A 14 34.45 -5.29 -52.14
N VAL A 15 35.19 -4.61 -51.25
CA VAL A 15 36.02 -3.40 -51.43
C VAL A 15 35.24 -2.09 -51.26
N LEU A 16 35.86 -1.23 -50.43
CA LEU A 16 35.48 0.08 -49.92
C LEU A 16 35.10 1.15 -50.97
N GLY A 17 34.26 2.10 -50.53
CA GLY A 17 34.10 3.43 -51.13
C GLY A 17 33.46 4.42 -50.15
N PHE A 18 34.27 5.38 -49.69
CA PHE A 18 33.95 6.49 -48.78
C PHE A 18 32.85 7.43 -49.31
N ALA A 19 31.97 7.91 -48.43
CA ALA A 19 31.49 9.29 -48.43
C ALA A 19 30.91 9.67 -47.05
N THR A 20 31.59 10.61 -46.41
CA THR A 20 31.25 11.32 -45.19
C THR A 20 29.98 12.17 -45.32
N LEU A 21 29.13 12.17 -44.30
CA LEU A 21 28.28 13.32 -43.99
C LEU A 21 28.29 13.59 -42.47
N LEU A 22 28.25 14.88 -42.19
CA LEU A 22 28.76 15.55 -41.00
C LEU A 22 27.86 15.42 -39.77
N ALA A 23 28.56 15.54 -38.63
CA ALA A 23 28.12 15.89 -37.29
C ALA A 23 26.77 16.62 -37.14
N ALA A 24 25.98 16.15 -36.17
CA ALA A 24 25.26 17.00 -35.25
C ALA A 24 25.31 16.38 -33.86
N CYS A 25 26.02 17.03 -32.94
CA CYS A 25 25.91 16.86 -31.51
C CYS A 25 24.48 17.20 -31.06
N SER A 26 23.93 16.50 -30.06
CA SER A 26 23.38 17.13 -28.85
C SER A 26 22.58 16.12 -28.00
N GLU A 27 22.98 16.05 -26.73
CA GLU A 27 22.13 15.80 -25.55
C GLU A 27 21.52 14.41 -25.31
N GLU A 28 22.30 13.65 -24.54
CA GLU A 28 21.92 12.87 -23.37
C GLU A 28 20.62 13.35 -22.69
N SER A 29 19.48 12.78 -23.08
CA SER A 29 18.23 12.93 -22.32
C SER A 29 18.19 11.89 -21.21
N THR A 30 18.56 12.34 -20.00
CA THR A 30 18.17 11.68 -18.76
C THR A 30 16.64 11.61 -18.67
N ASP A 31 16.05 10.50 -19.08
CA ASP A 31 14.65 10.21 -18.82
C ASP A 31 14.46 9.98 -17.32
N LYS A 32 14.15 11.07 -16.62
CA LYS A 32 13.51 11.01 -15.31
C LYS A 32 12.17 10.31 -15.49
N VAL A 33 12.12 9.04 -15.15
CA VAL A 33 10.88 8.29 -14.96
C VAL A 33 10.12 8.88 -13.76
N ASN A 34 9.42 9.97 -14.00
CA ASN A 34 8.39 10.51 -13.10
C ASN A 34 7.03 9.97 -13.58
N ASN A 35 6.83 8.66 -13.46
CA ASN A 35 5.49 8.10 -13.55
C ASN A 35 4.79 8.34 -12.22
N VAL A 36 4.22 9.54 -12.07
CA VAL A 36 3.21 9.82 -11.05
C VAL A 36 1.94 9.08 -11.48
N VAL A 37 1.81 7.83 -11.03
CA VAL A 37 0.53 7.14 -11.09
C VAL A 37 -0.33 7.76 -9.98
N ASN A 38 -1.00 8.86 -10.32
CA ASN A 38 -2.19 9.26 -9.58
C ASN A 38 -3.15 8.07 -9.68
N SER A 39 -3.55 7.51 -8.55
CA SER A 39 -4.55 6.45 -8.46
C SER A 39 -5.88 6.98 -9.01
N SER A 40 -6.07 6.90 -10.32
CA SER A 40 -7.23 7.36 -11.06
C SER A 40 -8.44 6.43 -10.93
N SER A 41 -8.65 5.77 -9.78
CA SER A 41 -9.73 4.77 -9.64
C SER A 41 -10.63 4.89 -8.40
N ILE A 42 -10.35 5.79 -7.44
CA ILE A 42 -11.16 5.91 -6.21
C ILE A 42 -12.29 6.92 -6.36
N LYS A 43 -12.02 8.07 -7.00
CA LYS A 43 -13.01 9.14 -7.21
C LYS A 43 -14.21 8.69 -8.04
N GLU A 44 -14.06 7.63 -8.85
CA GLU A 44 -15.15 7.05 -9.64
C GLU A 44 -16.02 6.05 -8.85
N GLN A 45 -15.52 5.46 -7.76
CA GLN A 45 -16.23 4.39 -7.04
C GLN A 45 -16.89 4.85 -5.73
N VAL A 46 -16.43 5.95 -5.14
CA VAL A 46 -16.99 6.48 -3.89
C VAL A 46 -17.23 7.98 -4.04
N GLN A 47 -18.50 8.38 -4.05
CA GLN A 47 -18.88 9.79 -4.00
C GLN A 47 -18.89 10.28 -2.55
N ILE A 48 -17.97 11.19 -2.22
CA ILE A 48 -17.89 11.80 -0.89
C ILE A 48 -18.76 13.06 -0.88
N THR A 49 -19.88 13.01 -0.18
CA THR A 49 -20.75 14.18 0.02
C THR A 49 -20.11 15.18 0.99
N PRO A 50 -20.49 16.48 0.95
CA PRO A 50 -19.99 17.47 1.91
C PRO A 50 -20.19 17.06 3.38
N LYS A 51 -21.33 16.41 3.69
CA LYS A 51 -21.62 15.87 5.02
C LYS A 51 -20.60 14.80 5.44
N VAL A 52 -20.36 13.80 4.57
CA VAL A 52 -19.40 12.73 4.86
C VAL A 52 -17.98 13.29 4.95
N GLN A 53 -17.63 14.32 4.17
CA GLN A 53 -16.33 15.00 4.30
C GLN A 53 -16.14 15.66 5.67
N GLN A 54 -17.19 16.27 6.23
CA GLN A 54 -17.15 16.82 7.60
C GLN A 54 -16.97 15.71 8.65
N GLU A 55 -17.63 14.56 8.47
CA GLU A 55 -17.46 13.39 9.34
C GLU A 55 -16.02 12.85 9.30
N ILE A 56 -15.42 12.75 8.10
CA ILE A 56 -14.01 12.38 7.91
C ILE A 56 -13.11 13.35 8.68
N ASN A 57 -13.28 14.66 8.49
CA ASN A 57 -12.44 15.66 9.14
C ASN A 57 -12.52 15.55 10.68
N LYS A 58 -13.72 15.37 11.23
CA LYS A 58 -13.93 15.20 12.68
C LYS A 58 -13.30 13.90 13.20
N PHE A 59 -13.42 12.81 12.44
CA PHE A 59 -12.79 11.55 12.77
C PHE A 59 -11.26 11.68 12.81
N GLU A 60 -10.67 12.25 11.75
CA GLU A 60 -9.22 12.42 11.63
C GLU A 60 -8.65 13.31 12.73
N GLU A 61 -9.31 14.42 13.09
CA GLU A 61 -8.90 15.23 14.23
C GLU A 61 -8.83 14.43 15.54
N THR A 62 -9.80 13.53 15.74
CA THR A 62 -9.85 12.66 16.93
C THR A 62 -8.75 11.60 16.87
N TYR A 63 -8.59 10.95 15.71
CA TYR A 63 -7.59 9.91 15.49
C TYR A 63 -6.16 10.45 15.65
N PHE A 64 -5.84 11.59 15.04
CA PHE A 64 -4.51 12.20 15.10
C PHE A 64 -4.14 12.62 16.53
N LYS A 65 -5.08 13.18 17.30
CA LYS A 65 -4.87 13.48 18.73
C LYS A 65 -4.50 12.24 19.55
N GLN A 66 -5.07 11.08 19.21
CA GLN A 66 -4.81 9.82 19.93
C GLN A 66 -3.45 9.20 19.61
N MET A 67 -2.79 9.59 18.51
CA MET A 67 -1.47 9.09 18.14
C MET A 67 -0.35 9.62 19.06
N ASN A 68 -0.62 10.66 19.87
CA ASN A 68 0.29 11.21 20.88
C ASN A 68 1.73 11.46 20.36
N VAL A 69 1.83 12.07 19.18
CA VAL A 69 3.10 12.47 18.56
C VAL A 69 3.44 13.91 18.95
N THR A 70 4.73 14.22 19.00
CA THR A 70 5.22 15.55 19.38
C THR A 70 5.00 16.56 18.25
N ASP A 71 4.76 17.82 18.60
CA ASP A 71 4.56 18.93 17.65
C ASP A 71 5.75 19.14 16.70
N ASN A 72 6.96 18.66 17.04
CA ASN A 72 8.17 18.74 16.21
C ASN A 72 8.43 17.45 15.39
N SER A 73 7.36 16.87 14.83
CA SER A 73 7.47 15.64 14.04
C SER A 73 6.68 15.67 12.74
N VAL A 74 7.23 15.03 11.71
CA VAL A 74 6.50 14.71 10.47
C VAL A 74 5.87 13.35 10.70
N THR A 75 4.54 13.28 10.72
CA THR A 75 3.81 12.03 10.96
C THR A 75 3.01 11.64 9.72
N MET A 76 3.22 10.43 9.21
CA MET A 76 2.54 9.91 8.03
C MET A 76 1.46 8.91 8.43
N VAL A 77 0.25 9.18 7.96
CA VAL A 77 -0.92 8.33 8.19
C VAL A 77 -1.45 7.87 6.83
N GLY A 78 -1.55 6.57 6.64
CA GLY A 78 -2.20 5.99 5.49
C GLY A 78 -3.67 5.68 5.79
N TYR A 79 -4.50 5.67 4.77
CA TYR A 79 -5.79 4.99 4.84
C TYR A 79 -6.06 4.17 3.60
N ARG A 80 -6.94 3.18 3.74
CA ARG A 80 -7.58 2.51 2.61
C ARG A 80 -9.08 2.49 2.76
N THR A 81 -9.76 2.49 1.63
CA THR A 81 -11.22 2.61 1.54
C THR A 81 -11.85 1.28 1.15
N MET A 82 -12.96 0.91 1.78
CA MET A 82 -13.82 -0.18 1.33
C MET A 82 -15.16 0.39 0.85
N PRO A 83 -15.41 0.44 -0.46
CA PRO A 83 -16.75 0.74 -0.98
C PRO A 83 -17.75 -0.32 -0.54
N LEU A 84 -18.95 0.10 -0.15
CA LEU A 84 -20.01 -0.77 0.34
C LEU A 84 -21.25 -0.67 -0.55
N SER A 85 -21.74 -1.82 -0.97
CA SER A 85 -22.98 -1.97 -1.74
C SER A 85 -23.63 -3.31 -1.44
N GLY A 86 -24.94 -3.43 -1.69
CA GLY A 86 -25.73 -4.65 -1.46
C GLY A 86 -25.49 -5.28 -0.08
N LYS A 87 -25.25 -6.59 -0.06
CA LYS A 87 -25.01 -7.38 1.16
C LYS A 87 -23.85 -6.86 2.01
N ASN A 88 -22.80 -6.28 1.42
CA ASN A 88 -21.67 -5.75 2.21
C ASN A 88 -22.10 -4.55 3.06
N LYS A 89 -22.96 -3.68 2.52
CA LYS A 89 -23.51 -2.54 3.25
C LYS A 89 -24.38 -3.00 4.43
N GLU A 90 -25.24 -3.99 4.20
CA GLU A 90 -26.11 -4.56 5.23
C GLU A 90 -25.31 -5.19 6.37
N VAL A 91 -24.27 -5.97 6.05
CA VAL A 91 -23.45 -6.60 7.09
C VAL A 91 -22.61 -5.59 7.85
N VAL A 92 -22.00 -4.59 7.19
CA VAL A 92 -21.26 -3.55 7.92
C VAL A 92 -22.19 -2.75 8.82
N LYS A 93 -23.42 -2.46 8.38
CA LYS A 93 -24.44 -1.82 9.24
C LYS A 93 -24.73 -2.67 10.47
N TRP A 94 -25.01 -3.96 10.29
CA TRP A 94 -25.25 -4.88 11.40
C TRP A 94 -24.02 -5.01 12.32
N GLN A 95 -22.81 -5.08 11.77
CA GLN A 95 -21.57 -5.12 12.53
C GLN A 95 -21.39 -3.85 13.37
N PHE A 96 -21.67 -2.69 12.79
CA PHE A 96 -21.59 -1.41 13.48
C PHE A 96 -22.57 -1.32 14.65
N GLU A 97 -23.81 -1.77 14.45
CA GLU A 97 -24.83 -1.77 15.50
C GLU A 97 -24.49 -2.77 16.62
N LYS A 98 -24.04 -3.98 16.27
CA LYS A 98 -23.78 -5.06 17.24
C LYS A 98 -22.44 -4.95 17.97
N TYR A 99 -21.39 -4.49 17.29
CA TYR A 99 -20.01 -4.46 17.78
C TYR A 99 -19.47 -3.02 17.88
N LYS A 100 -20.36 -2.07 18.16
CA LYS A 100 -20.03 -0.63 18.24
C LYS A 100 -18.84 -0.35 19.15
N LYS A 101 -18.81 -0.96 20.34
CA LYS A 101 -17.76 -0.73 21.35
C LYS A 101 -16.40 -1.22 20.86
N GLU A 102 -16.35 -2.35 20.19
CA GLU A 102 -15.14 -2.94 19.63
C GLU A 102 -14.61 -2.11 18.46
N ILE A 103 -15.49 -1.63 17.59
CA ILE A 103 -15.16 -0.71 16.49
C ILE A 103 -14.56 0.59 17.02
N GLU A 104 -15.25 1.24 17.97
CA GLU A 104 -14.78 2.48 18.60
C GLU A 104 -13.43 2.27 19.31
N LYS A 105 -13.23 1.13 19.98
CA LYS A 105 -11.95 0.77 20.63
C LYS A 105 -10.81 0.55 19.63
N SER A 106 -11.10 0.15 18.38
CA SER A 106 -10.07 -0.05 17.36
C SER A 106 -9.45 1.27 16.86
N LYS A 107 -10.08 2.43 17.14
CA LYS A 107 -9.62 3.81 16.89
C LYS A 107 -9.32 4.23 15.44
N GLY A 108 -8.85 3.34 14.58
CA GLY A 108 -8.49 3.60 13.18
C GLY A 108 -9.58 3.21 12.17
N ILE A 109 -10.84 3.07 12.59
CA ILE A 109 -11.94 2.66 11.71
C ILE A 109 -12.93 3.82 11.58
N PHE A 110 -13.02 4.39 10.39
CA PHE A 110 -14.06 5.36 10.04
C PHE A 110 -15.13 4.67 9.20
N ILE A 111 -16.41 4.81 9.57
CA ILE A 111 -17.54 4.31 8.78
C ILE A 111 -18.40 5.51 8.42
N ALA A 112 -18.64 5.73 7.12
CA ALA A 112 -19.48 6.84 6.66
C ALA A 112 -20.91 6.65 7.18
N SER A 113 -21.59 7.74 7.58
CA SER A 113 -22.92 7.65 8.20
C SER A 113 -24.01 7.08 7.28
N ASP A 114 -23.81 7.14 5.97
CA ASP A 114 -24.69 6.55 4.96
C ASP A 114 -24.33 5.09 4.61
N PHE A 115 -23.29 4.54 5.25
CA PHE A 115 -22.70 3.22 5.00
C PHE A 115 -22.35 2.99 3.53
N SER A 116 -21.94 4.04 2.81
CA SER A 116 -21.43 3.95 1.44
C SER A 116 -20.00 3.41 1.38
N PHE A 117 -19.22 3.62 2.44
CA PHE A 117 -17.87 3.05 2.59
C PHE A 117 -17.42 3.07 4.05
N TYR A 118 -16.31 2.39 4.33
CA TYR A 118 -15.49 2.64 5.51
C TYR A 118 -14.03 2.86 5.12
N ARG A 119 -13.25 3.50 6.00
CA ARG A 119 -11.80 3.66 5.89
C ARG A 119 -11.10 3.02 7.07
N ILE A 120 -9.97 2.38 6.79
CA ILE A 120 -9.03 1.92 7.81
C ILE A 120 -7.82 2.85 7.78
N TYR A 121 -7.66 3.67 8.81
CA TYR A 121 -6.51 4.54 9.02
C TYR A 121 -5.44 3.81 9.81
N PHE A 122 -4.19 4.05 9.46
CA PHE A 122 -3.05 3.41 10.08
C PHE A 122 -1.78 4.26 10.02
N PRO A 123 -0.89 4.15 11.03
CA PRO A 123 0.43 4.75 10.94
C PRO A 123 1.21 4.11 9.79
N MET A 124 1.94 4.92 9.03
CA MET A 124 2.88 4.42 8.01
C MET A 124 4.17 3.92 8.68
N HIS A 125 4.01 2.93 9.57
CA HIS A 125 5.08 2.29 10.32
C HIS A 125 6.16 1.75 9.38
N THR A 126 7.43 2.03 9.68
CA THR A 126 8.62 1.63 8.90
C THR A 126 8.73 2.26 7.52
N ALA A 127 7.93 3.28 7.22
CA ALA A 127 8.03 3.99 5.95
C ALA A 127 9.42 4.59 5.75
N ILE A 128 9.89 4.49 4.51
CA ILE A 128 11.06 5.19 4.01
C ILE A 128 10.53 6.42 3.27
N VAL A 129 10.91 7.58 3.76
CA VAL A 129 10.38 8.87 3.33
C VAL A 129 11.48 9.69 2.70
N ASP A 130 11.24 10.16 1.49
CA ASP A 130 12.03 11.17 0.81
C ASP A 130 11.48 12.55 1.21
N ILE A 131 12.31 13.35 1.86
CA ILE A 131 12.01 14.74 2.19
C ILE A 131 13.10 15.62 1.61
N ASN A 132 12.76 16.38 0.56
CA ASN A 132 13.70 17.23 -0.18
C ASN A 132 14.96 16.49 -0.67
N GLY A 133 14.82 15.26 -1.17
CA GLY A 133 15.92 14.46 -1.69
C GLY A 133 16.71 13.70 -0.63
N LYS A 134 16.34 13.82 0.65
CA LYS A 134 16.97 13.09 1.75
C LYS A 134 16.05 12.02 2.30
N GLU A 135 16.59 10.82 2.48
CA GLU A 135 15.86 9.67 3.01
C GLU A 135 15.80 9.69 4.55
N TYR A 136 14.62 9.42 5.08
CA TYR A 136 14.33 9.26 6.49
C TYR A 136 13.54 7.98 6.74
N LYS A 137 13.63 7.45 7.96
CA LYS A 137 12.88 6.27 8.40
C LYS A 137 11.86 6.66 9.45
N ALA A 138 10.61 6.30 9.20
CA ALA A 138 9.53 6.47 10.16
C ALA A 138 9.64 5.42 11.28
N ASN A 139 9.31 5.83 12.50
CA ASN A 139 9.21 4.92 13.64
C ASN A 139 7.89 4.09 13.61
N GLU A 140 7.60 3.41 14.72
CA GLU A 140 6.42 2.54 14.88
C GLU A 140 5.07 3.25 14.73
N VAL A 141 5.03 4.54 15.05
CA VAL A 141 3.82 5.37 14.92
C VAL A 141 3.80 6.16 13.61
N GLY A 142 4.70 5.85 12.67
CA GLY A 142 4.77 6.53 11.37
C GLY A 142 5.33 7.95 11.48
N SER A 143 6.19 8.23 12.46
CA SER A 143 6.69 9.58 12.74
C SER A 143 8.22 9.69 12.57
N ILE A 144 8.68 10.85 12.10
CA ILE A 144 10.10 11.24 12.02
C ILE A 144 10.32 12.41 12.99
N ARG A 145 11.13 12.18 14.03
CA ARG A 145 11.42 13.16 15.09
C ARG A 145 12.58 14.08 14.71
N GLY A 146 12.61 15.26 15.33
CA GLY A 146 13.76 16.17 15.26
C GLY A 146 13.83 16.98 13.97
N MET A 147 12.75 17.03 13.20
CA MET A 147 12.64 17.96 12.08
C MET A 147 12.05 19.27 12.59
N GLN A 148 12.77 20.37 12.42
CA GLN A 148 12.13 21.69 12.38
C GLN A 148 11.20 21.66 11.16
N LEU A 149 9.91 21.47 11.41
CA LEU A 149 8.81 21.33 10.44
C LEU A 149 8.62 22.54 9.51
N THR A 150 9.43 23.59 9.66
CA THR A 150 9.25 24.87 8.98
C THR A 150 9.47 24.84 7.47
N ARG A 151 9.81 23.68 6.86
CA ARG A 151 10.14 23.60 5.42
C ARG A 151 9.50 22.45 4.64
N ALA A 152 8.73 21.56 5.26
CA ALA A 152 8.18 20.41 4.56
C ALA A 152 6.75 20.70 4.05
N THR A 153 6.59 21.02 2.77
CA THR A 153 5.29 21.09 2.10
C THR A 153 4.81 19.70 1.69
N PRO A 154 3.50 19.47 1.43
CA PRO A 154 3.02 18.21 0.86
C PRO A 154 3.78 17.79 -0.41
N SER A 155 4.20 18.75 -1.24
CA SER A 155 4.99 18.50 -2.45
C SER A 155 6.44 18.07 -2.20
N SER A 156 6.96 18.31 -1.00
CA SER A 156 8.35 17.98 -0.63
C SER A 156 8.51 16.62 0.03
N ILE A 157 7.40 15.93 0.32
CA ILE A 157 7.37 14.66 1.04
C ILE A 157 6.81 13.56 0.13
N ALA A 158 7.53 12.45 0.07
CA ALA A 158 7.07 11.25 -0.61
C ALA A 158 7.45 9.99 0.18
N ILE A 159 6.56 9.02 0.27
CA ILE A 159 6.92 7.67 0.74
C ILE A 159 7.41 6.88 -0.46
N ILE A 160 8.66 6.42 -0.39
CA ILE A 160 9.33 5.69 -1.48
C ILE A 160 9.36 4.18 -1.24
N GLY A 161 9.08 3.74 -0.02
CA GLY A 161 9.24 2.36 0.38
C GLY A 161 9.00 2.14 1.86
N ARG A 162 9.40 0.95 2.32
CA ARG A 162 9.47 0.61 3.74
C ARG A 162 10.68 -0.24 4.06
N VAL A 163 11.07 -0.26 5.33
CA VAL A 163 12.14 -1.12 5.81
C VAL A 163 11.74 -2.59 5.66
N LYS A 164 12.62 -3.40 5.08
CA LYS A 164 12.46 -4.86 5.02
C LYS A 164 12.74 -5.46 6.40
N SER A 165 11.96 -6.44 6.82
CA SER A 165 12.11 -7.11 8.12
C SER A 165 11.85 -8.60 8.00
N GLU A 166 12.08 -9.33 9.10
CA GLU A 166 11.74 -10.76 9.22
C GLU A 166 10.24 -11.02 9.12
N LYS A 167 9.41 -9.98 9.27
CA LYS A 167 7.94 -10.08 9.17
C LYS A 167 7.40 -9.49 7.87
N VAL A 168 8.18 -8.69 7.14
CA VAL A 168 7.74 -8.00 5.92
C VAL A 168 8.85 -8.05 4.88
N ALA A 169 8.65 -8.83 3.83
CA ALA A 169 9.61 -9.12 2.78
C ALA A 169 9.34 -8.34 1.47
N GLY A 170 8.13 -7.81 1.28
CA GLY A 170 7.67 -7.26 0.02
C GLY A 170 7.05 -8.32 -0.88
N CYS A 171 6.37 -7.89 -1.94
CA CYS A 171 5.68 -8.77 -2.88
C CYS A 171 6.14 -8.52 -4.33
N SER A 172 5.58 -9.28 -5.28
CA SER A 172 5.95 -9.24 -6.70
C SER A 172 5.83 -7.87 -7.37
N LYS A 173 5.06 -6.95 -6.77
CA LYS A 173 4.88 -5.60 -7.28
C LYS A 173 5.96 -4.61 -6.76
N ASN A 174 6.87 -5.01 -5.85
CA ASN A 174 7.95 -4.16 -5.35
C ASN A 174 9.30 -4.37 -6.04
N ILE A 175 10.23 -3.44 -5.78
CA ILE A 175 11.66 -3.67 -5.90
C ILE A 175 12.19 -4.04 -4.52
N ILE A 176 12.59 -5.30 -4.34
CA ILE A 176 13.05 -5.84 -3.05
C ILE A 176 14.57 -5.77 -2.98
N LEU A 177 15.08 -5.00 -2.03
CA LEU A 177 16.51 -4.86 -1.71
C LEU A 177 16.84 -5.57 -0.39
N PRO A 178 18.12 -5.75 -0.02
CA PRO A 178 18.50 -6.46 1.20
C PRO A 178 17.85 -5.92 2.48
N ASN A 179 17.71 -4.59 2.61
CA ASN A 179 17.19 -3.91 3.80
C ASN A 179 15.96 -3.02 3.54
N LYS A 180 15.46 -2.97 2.30
CA LYS A 180 14.37 -2.07 1.89
C LYS A 180 13.44 -2.75 0.90
N ILE A 181 12.17 -2.34 0.94
CA ILE A 181 11.16 -2.67 -0.06
C ILE A 181 10.77 -1.33 -0.68
N LEU A 182 11.12 -1.12 -1.95
CA LEU A 182 10.76 0.11 -2.66
C LEU A 182 9.42 -0.06 -3.38
N LEU A 183 8.61 0.99 -3.36
CA LEU A 183 7.39 1.08 -4.15
C LEU A 183 7.75 1.34 -5.61
N LYS A 184 6.97 0.79 -6.56
CA LYS A 184 7.12 1.11 -7.99
C LYS A 184 6.87 2.59 -8.28
N SER A 185 5.92 3.17 -7.56
CA SER A 185 5.57 4.59 -7.63
C SER A 185 5.63 5.19 -6.24
N LYS A 186 6.19 6.39 -6.12
CA LYS A 186 6.21 7.13 -4.86
C LYS A 186 4.78 7.48 -4.44
N LEU A 187 4.49 7.36 -3.16
CA LEU A 187 3.25 7.83 -2.55
C LEU A 187 3.41 9.30 -2.15
N ILE A 188 2.47 10.14 -2.58
CA ILE A 188 2.42 11.58 -2.27
C ILE A 188 1.23 11.82 -1.33
N PRO A 189 1.38 12.66 -0.29
CA PRO A 189 0.28 12.95 0.61
C PRO A 189 -0.84 13.72 -0.10
N THR A 190 -2.09 13.35 0.18
CA THR A 190 -3.27 14.05 -0.32
C THR A 190 -3.56 15.31 0.49
N GLU A 191 -3.20 15.31 1.77
CA GLU A 191 -3.49 16.40 2.70
C GLU A 191 -2.37 16.56 3.74
N ASN A 192 -2.26 17.77 4.30
CA ASN A 192 -1.51 18.04 5.52
C ASN A 192 -2.42 18.69 6.55
N LYS A 193 -2.49 18.08 7.73
CA LYS A 193 -3.28 18.54 8.87
C LYS A 193 -2.36 18.66 10.08
N LYS A 194 -1.79 19.86 10.30
CA LYS A 194 -0.95 20.19 11.48
C LYS A 194 0.21 19.21 11.69
N GLY A 195 0.98 18.92 10.63
CA GLY A 195 2.13 18.01 10.69
C GLY A 195 1.80 16.53 10.46
N PHE A 196 0.51 16.19 10.34
CA PHE A 196 0.06 14.89 9.84
C PHE A 196 -0.11 14.93 8.33
N TYR A 197 0.64 14.09 7.63
CA TYR A 197 0.57 13.92 6.18
C TYR A 197 -0.26 12.67 5.88
N VAL A 198 -1.40 12.88 5.22
CA VAL A 198 -2.38 11.82 4.97
C VAL A 198 -2.16 11.25 3.59
N PHE A 199 -2.09 9.92 3.48
CA PHE A 199 -1.88 9.19 2.23
C PHE A 199 -3.10 8.32 1.94
N ASP A 200 -3.71 8.52 0.78
CA ASP A 200 -4.72 7.61 0.25
C ASP A 200 -4.02 6.43 -0.45
N LEU A 201 -4.15 5.23 0.12
CA LEU A 201 -3.57 4.00 -0.43
C LEU A 201 -4.60 3.20 -1.23
N GLY A 202 -5.75 3.79 -1.57
CA GLY A 202 -6.72 3.15 -2.44
C GLY A 202 -7.68 2.20 -1.76
N ILE A 203 -8.28 1.33 -2.57
CA ILE A 203 -9.33 0.43 -2.12
C ILE A 203 -8.71 -0.75 -1.39
N ILE A 204 -9.37 -1.28 -0.35
CA ILE A 204 -8.95 -2.52 0.31
C ILE A 204 -9.07 -3.68 -0.68
N GLU A 205 -7.95 -4.12 -1.25
CA GLU A 205 -7.85 -5.26 -2.16
C GLU A 205 -7.41 -6.51 -1.39
N CYS A 206 -8.35 -7.19 -0.77
CA CYS A 206 -8.15 -8.58 -0.35
C CYS A 206 -8.94 -9.46 -1.33
N CYS A 207 -8.25 -10.34 -2.06
CA CYS A 207 -8.88 -11.42 -2.83
C CYS A 207 -9.71 -11.06 -4.07
N GLN A 208 -9.57 -9.87 -4.69
CA GLN A 208 -10.15 -9.68 -6.04
C GLN A 208 -9.36 -10.50 -7.07
N LYS A 209 -10.07 -11.30 -7.88
CA LYS A 209 -9.58 -11.70 -9.20
C LYS A 209 -9.62 -10.43 -10.04
N GLU A 210 -8.47 -9.84 -10.35
CA GLU A 210 -8.45 -8.73 -11.31
C GLU A 210 -9.07 -9.23 -12.62
N THR A 211 -10.00 -8.46 -13.16
CA THR A 211 -10.42 -8.63 -14.55
C THR A 211 -9.20 -8.37 -15.44
N ARG A 212 -8.81 -9.37 -16.24
CA ARG A 212 -7.68 -9.41 -17.19
C ARG A 212 -6.30 -9.74 -16.59
N GLY A 213 -6.07 -11.02 -16.32
CA GLY A 213 -4.76 -11.67 -16.51
C GLY A 213 -3.69 -11.51 -15.43
N VAL A 214 -3.82 -10.56 -14.49
CA VAL A 214 -2.85 -10.38 -13.38
C VAL A 214 -3.48 -10.90 -12.08
N ARG A 215 -2.89 -11.94 -11.48
CA ARG A 215 -3.36 -12.44 -10.18
C ARG A 215 -3.04 -11.39 -9.11
N SER A 216 -4.03 -11.03 -8.26
CA SER A 216 -3.72 -10.25 -7.06
C SER A 216 -2.71 -11.03 -6.22
N THR A 217 -1.66 -10.34 -5.79
CA THR A 217 -0.62 -10.97 -4.98
C THR A 217 -1.21 -11.23 -3.59
N PRO A 218 -1.29 -12.49 -3.13
CA PRO A 218 -1.83 -12.78 -1.82
C PRO A 218 -0.91 -12.18 -0.75
N CYS A 219 -1.49 -11.69 0.35
CA CYS A 219 -0.73 -11.08 1.44
C CYS A 219 0.33 -12.02 2.03
N THR A 220 0.14 -13.33 1.87
CA THR A 220 1.11 -14.32 2.30
C THR A 220 2.45 -14.19 1.58
N GLN A 221 2.50 -13.66 0.35
CA GLN A 221 3.77 -13.41 -0.34
C GLN A 221 4.63 -12.33 0.31
N ASN A 222 4.02 -11.41 1.05
CA ASN A 222 4.73 -10.32 1.72
C ASN A 222 5.38 -10.76 3.04
N HIS A 223 5.10 -11.96 3.52
CA HIS A 223 5.63 -12.47 4.77
C HIS A 223 6.57 -13.65 4.49
N PRO A 224 7.79 -13.67 5.06
CA PRO A 224 8.68 -14.82 4.93
C PRO A 224 8.00 -16.15 5.26
N GLY A 225 8.27 -17.18 4.46
CA GLY A 225 7.67 -18.51 4.63
C GLY A 225 6.18 -18.60 4.24
N TYR A 226 5.66 -17.63 3.49
CA TYR A 226 4.23 -17.58 3.09
C TYR A 226 3.26 -17.50 4.27
N ALA A 227 3.69 -16.94 5.41
CA ALA A 227 2.84 -16.73 6.58
C ALA A 227 1.71 -15.72 6.27
N ASN A 228 0.55 -15.85 6.92
CA ASN A 228 -0.46 -14.79 6.89
C ASN A 228 -0.18 -13.73 7.98
N CYS A 229 -0.94 -12.63 7.99
CA CYS A 229 -0.77 -11.58 9.00
C CYS A 229 -0.97 -12.08 10.45
N SER A 230 -1.79 -13.11 10.65
CA SER A 230 -2.04 -13.70 11.96
C SER A 230 -0.78 -14.34 12.53
N ASP A 231 -0.07 -15.13 11.73
CA ASP A 231 1.23 -15.72 12.10
C ASP A 231 2.33 -14.67 12.16
N ALA A 232 2.47 -13.83 11.13
CA ALA A 232 3.57 -12.87 11.03
C ALA A 232 3.59 -11.87 12.20
N PHE A 233 2.42 -11.48 12.70
CA PHE A 233 2.28 -10.46 13.74
C PHE A 233 1.64 -10.97 15.03
N GLN A 234 1.43 -12.28 15.17
CA GLN A 234 0.80 -12.91 16.34
C GLN A 234 -0.58 -12.28 16.65
N LEU A 235 -1.41 -12.15 15.60
CA LEU A 235 -2.71 -11.48 15.64
C LEU A 235 -3.90 -12.44 15.70
N TRP A 236 -3.65 -13.73 15.97
CA TRP A 236 -4.67 -14.76 15.99
C TRP A 236 -5.92 -14.32 16.77
N GLY A 237 -6.99 -14.04 16.04
CA GLY A 237 -8.31 -13.83 16.61
C GLY A 237 -8.93 -15.13 17.11
N GLY A 238 -9.99 -15.01 17.91
CA GLY A 238 -10.75 -16.15 18.43
C GLY A 238 -12.06 -16.44 17.68
N ASN A 239 -12.37 -15.73 16.59
CA ASN A 239 -13.67 -15.85 15.92
C ASN A 239 -13.74 -17.11 15.04
N CYS A 240 -12.65 -17.43 14.33
CA CYS A 240 -12.58 -18.54 13.39
C CYS A 240 -11.44 -19.50 13.69
N VAL A 241 -11.59 -20.74 13.21
CA VAL A 241 -10.53 -21.75 13.25
C VAL A 241 -9.29 -21.20 12.54
N GLN A 242 -8.14 -21.35 13.19
CA GLN A 242 -6.88 -20.85 12.66
C GLN A 242 -6.51 -21.58 11.36
N ARG A 243 -6.26 -20.79 10.31
CA ARG A 243 -5.84 -21.28 8.99
C ARG A 243 -4.59 -20.54 8.58
N LYS A 244 -3.48 -21.27 8.41
CA LYS A 244 -2.17 -20.69 8.06
C LYS A 244 -1.96 -20.54 6.55
N ASP A 245 -2.75 -21.25 5.76
CA ASP A 245 -2.65 -21.34 4.31
C ASP A 245 -3.39 -20.21 3.57
N VAL A 246 -4.17 -19.39 4.28
CA VAL A 246 -4.95 -18.31 3.68
C VAL A 246 -4.85 -17.01 4.48
N CYS A 247 -5.12 -15.89 3.80
CA CYS A 247 -5.41 -14.63 4.45
C CYS A 247 -6.65 -14.77 5.35
N MET A 248 -6.53 -14.31 6.60
CA MET A 248 -7.61 -14.31 7.60
C MET A 248 -8.39 -12.99 7.58
N ASP A 249 -8.63 -12.44 6.38
CA ASP A 249 -9.42 -11.22 6.14
C ASP A 249 -10.91 -11.40 6.47
N PHE A 250 -11.36 -12.63 6.57
CA PHE A 250 -12.72 -13.00 6.97
C PHE A 250 -12.86 -13.24 8.49
N ASN A 251 -11.78 -13.24 9.28
CA ASN A 251 -11.81 -13.54 10.73
C ASN A 251 -12.36 -12.38 11.60
N GLY A 252 -13.29 -11.59 11.06
CA GLY A 252 -13.84 -10.41 11.72
C GLY A 252 -15.06 -10.65 12.59
N TRP A 253 -15.63 -9.56 13.09
CA TRP A 253 -16.75 -9.62 14.03
C TRP A 253 -18.01 -10.19 13.39
N GLY A 254 -18.59 -11.19 14.03
CA GLY A 254 -19.80 -11.86 13.54
C GLY A 254 -19.61 -12.64 12.24
N SER A 255 -18.37 -13.02 11.93
CA SER A 255 -18.03 -13.89 10.81
C SER A 255 -18.66 -15.27 10.95
N ASP A 256 -19.06 -15.84 9.82
CA ASP A 256 -19.45 -17.25 9.67
C ASP A 256 -18.23 -18.15 9.37
N CYS A 257 -17.02 -17.58 9.37
CA CYS A 257 -15.76 -18.24 9.07
C CYS A 257 -15.66 -18.82 7.67
N VAL A 258 -16.53 -18.37 6.77
CA VAL A 258 -16.46 -18.70 5.36
C VAL A 258 -15.63 -17.63 4.65
N LYS A 259 -14.56 -18.07 3.99
CA LYS A 259 -13.83 -17.19 3.08
C LYS A 259 -14.76 -16.82 1.92
N GLY A 260 -15.13 -15.55 1.83
CA GLY A 260 -16.15 -15.07 0.90
C GLY A 260 -15.97 -13.59 0.58
N PRO A 261 -17.05 -12.86 0.26
CA PRO A 261 -16.97 -11.42 0.03
C PRO A 261 -16.30 -10.71 1.23
N LYS A 262 -15.76 -9.51 1.00
CA LYS A 262 -14.97 -8.68 1.97
C LYS A 262 -15.78 -8.19 3.19
N THR A 263 -16.90 -8.85 3.45
CA THR A 263 -17.97 -8.54 4.37
C THR A 263 -17.54 -8.59 5.82
N TYR A 264 -16.59 -9.47 6.18
CA TYR A 264 -16.12 -9.65 7.55
C TYR A 264 -14.71 -9.11 7.79
N PHE A 265 -14.30 -8.09 7.02
CA PHE A 265 -12.99 -7.48 7.19
C PHE A 265 -12.85 -6.73 8.52
N LEU A 266 -13.90 -6.07 9.01
CA LEU A 266 -13.88 -5.34 10.27
C LEU A 266 -13.66 -6.32 11.45
N GLY A 267 -12.62 -6.06 12.25
CA GLY A 267 -12.21 -6.93 13.36
C GLY A 267 -11.37 -8.14 12.94
N SER A 268 -11.11 -8.32 11.63
CA SER A 268 -10.28 -9.41 11.12
C SER A 268 -8.81 -9.22 11.52
N ASP A 269 -8.03 -10.28 11.39
CA ASP A 269 -6.60 -10.23 11.70
C ASP A 269 -5.85 -9.33 10.70
N CYS A 270 -6.31 -9.28 9.45
CA CYS A 270 -5.80 -8.36 8.44
C CYS A 270 -6.09 -6.91 8.81
N GLN A 271 -7.31 -6.60 9.25
CA GLN A 271 -7.65 -5.24 9.73
C GLN A 271 -6.82 -4.84 10.94
N LYS A 272 -6.62 -5.74 11.91
CA LYS A 272 -5.74 -5.48 13.07
C LYS A 272 -4.30 -5.22 12.65
N ALA A 273 -3.78 -5.98 11.68
CA ALA A 273 -2.45 -5.77 11.14
C ALA A 273 -2.34 -4.40 10.47
N MET A 274 -3.36 -4.01 9.70
CA MET A 274 -3.44 -2.69 9.11
C MET A 274 -3.44 -1.59 10.16
N ALA A 275 -4.35 -1.65 11.14
CA ALA A 275 -4.47 -0.61 12.18
C ALA A 275 -3.17 -0.37 12.96
N ARG A 276 -2.26 -1.35 13.02
CA ARG A 276 -0.93 -1.25 13.65
C ARG A 276 0.19 -0.82 12.68
N GLY A 277 -0.14 -0.51 11.43
CA GLY A 277 0.82 -0.18 10.37
C GLY A 277 1.69 -1.36 9.92
N HIS A 278 1.41 -2.57 10.41
CA HIS A 278 2.16 -3.78 10.05
C HIS A 278 1.91 -4.17 8.60
N CYS A 279 0.66 -4.00 8.16
CA CYS A 279 0.23 -4.19 6.78
C CYS A 279 -0.31 -2.86 6.22
N TRP A 280 0.02 -2.53 4.96
CA TRP A 280 -0.57 -1.37 4.27
C TRP A 280 -1.67 -1.82 3.27
N ASN A 281 -2.24 -3.01 3.52
CA ASN A 281 -3.04 -3.89 2.63
C ASN A 281 -2.49 -4.06 1.21
N GLU A 282 -1.16 -4.05 1.17
CA GLU A 282 -0.31 -4.40 0.04
C GLU A 282 -0.55 -3.52 -1.18
N TYR A 283 -0.37 -2.22 -0.92
CA TYR A 283 -0.15 -1.19 -1.92
C TYR A 283 1.31 -1.37 -2.30
N MET A 284 1.53 -2.20 -3.31
CA MET A 284 2.83 -2.62 -3.78
C MET A 284 2.75 -2.66 -5.29
#